data_AF-A0A934HPR4-F1
#
_entry.id   AF-A0A934HPR4-F1
#
_cell.length_a   1.000
_cell.length_b   1.000
_cell.length_c   1.000
_cell.angle_alpha   90.00
_cell.angle_beta   90.00
_cell.angle_gamma   90.00
#
_symmetry.space_group_name_H-M   'P 1'
#
loop_
_entity.id
_entity.type
_entity.pdbx_description
1 polymer ?
#
loop_
_entity_poly.entity_id
_entity_poly.type
_entity_poly.pdbx_seq_one_letter_code
_entity_poly.pdbx_strand_id
1 'polypeptide(L)'
;MTFFRNLKTSSKLIVSFLCVIVCVAILGGIAISRVGEMRGNLQTLYDDRLVPVIDLDKVNGNLSYIRIGALRIMNEQDASKRQNILNEAADDEKEIDALIQKYGATYLTPDEKKTFDEFRPAWKAYNDSRLNTYKWALDGEFEKAKHNAATDAAAKFKVVDEKLKRLIAIQDEVGKELYKQAENDYAFIRNLIIVVTLIVIAIAIIFVVILTKMIAAPLTEITVNVANKLADGDLTVDVEEKGKDEIGQLSQAMKNMVVKLREVMGNARNISDNVASGSEELSASAQQISQGTTEQAASIEETTSSMEQMVANIRQNADNAQQT
;
A
#
# COMPACT_ATOMS: atom_id res chain seq x y z
N MET A 1 -3.62 -10.90 23.52
CA MET A 1 -3.30 -12.06 22.66
C MET A 1 -4.37 -13.17 22.69
N THR A 2 -5.02 -13.45 23.83
CA THR A 2 -6.05 -14.51 23.94
C THR A 2 -7.35 -14.20 23.18
N PHE A 3 -7.77 -12.93 23.11
CA PHE A 3 -8.95 -12.51 22.33
C PHE A 3 -8.79 -12.83 20.84
N PHE A 4 -7.68 -12.40 20.23
CA PHE A 4 -7.42 -12.63 18.81
C PHE A 4 -7.29 -14.12 18.46
N ARG A 5 -6.73 -14.93 19.39
CA ARG A 5 -6.58 -16.37 19.21
C ARG A 5 -7.91 -17.11 19.09
N ASN A 6 -8.95 -16.65 19.80
CA ASN A 6 -10.25 -17.32 19.84
C ASN A 6 -11.24 -16.78 18.78
N LEU A 7 -10.83 -15.81 17.96
CA LEU A 7 -11.63 -15.38 16.81
C LEU A 7 -11.71 -16.49 15.77
N LYS A 8 -12.82 -16.50 15.03
CA LYS A 8 -12.97 -17.32 13.82
C LYS A 8 -11.84 -17.03 12.84
N THR A 9 -11.40 -18.05 12.12
CA THR A 9 -10.32 -18.01 11.13
C THR A 9 -10.61 -16.94 10.06
N SER A 10 -11.85 -16.85 9.60
CA SER A 10 -12.31 -15.81 8.68
C SER A 10 -12.18 -14.41 9.27
N SER A 11 -12.57 -14.21 10.54
CA SER A 11 -12.45 -12.93 11.24
C SER A 11 -10.99 -12.52 11.43
N LYS A 12 -10.08 -13.46 11.73
CA LYS A 12 -8.64 -13.19 11.84
C LYS A 12 -8.08 -12.63 10.52
N LEU A 13 -8.39 -13.30 9.40
CA LEU A 13 -7.98 -12.88 8.06
C LEU A 13 -8.55 -11.51 7.70
N ILE A 14 -9.86 -11.30 7.89
CA ILE A 14 -10.50 -10.02 7.59
C ILE A 14 -9.86 -8.88 8.39
N VAL A 15 -9.65 -9.04 9.70
CA VAL A 15 -9.05 -7.98 10.53
C VAL A 15 -7.61 -7.69 10.10
N SER A 16 -6.80 -8.70 9.79
CA SER A 16 -5.42 -8.48 9.33
C SER A 16 -5.38 -7.77 7.97
N PHE A 17 -6.19 -8.20 7.00
CA PHE A 17 -6.21 -7.58 5.68
C PHE A 17 -6.80 -6.18 5.72
N LEU A 18 -7.88 -5.97 6.47
CA LEU A 18 -8.51 -4.67 6.62
C LEU A 18 -7.57 -3.67 7.30
N CYS A 19 -6.79 -4.11 8.29
CA CYS A 19 -5.78 -3.27 8.92
C CYS A 19 -4.73 -2.80 7.90
N VAL A 20 -4.19 -3.71 7.08
CA VAL A 20 -3.23 -3.37 6.02
C VAL A 20 -3.86 -2.44 4.97
N ILE A 21 -5.09 -2.72 4.54
CA ILE A 21 -5.82 -1.88 3.56
C ILE A 21 -6.02 -0.47 4.11
N VAL A 22 -6.44 -0.32 5.36
CA VAL A 22 -6.61 0.99 6.01
C VAL A 22 -5.27 1.73 6.09
N CYS A 23 -4.20 1.04 6.46
CA CYS A 23 -2.86 1.62 6.46
C CYS A 23 -2.43 2.12 5.07
N VAL A 24 -2.68 1.34 4.01
CA VAL A 24 -2.39 1.73 2.63
C VAL A 24 -3.26 2.91 2.18
N ALA A 25 -4.54 2.92 2.56
CA ALA A 25 -5.44 4.04 2.26
C ALA A 25 -5.01 5.34 2.95
N ILE A 26 -4.59 5.27 4.21
CA ILE A 26 -4.04 6.41 4.96
C ILE A 26 -2.76 6.91 4.28
N LEU A 27 -1.84 6.00 3.94
CA LEU A 27 -0.61 6.32 3.19
C LEU A 27 -0.92 7.03 1.87
N GLY A 28 -1.85 6.49 1.08
CA GLY A 28 -2.28 7.07 -0.19
C GLY A 28 -2.91 8.46 0.00
N GLY A 29 -3.77 8.62 1.00
CA GLY A 29 -4.37 9.92 1.33
C GLY A 29 -3.34 10.97 1.73
N ILE A 30 -2.38 10.61 2.58
CA ILE A 30 -1.26 11.50 2.95
C ILE A 30 -0.45 11.87 1.71
N ALA A 31 -0.08 10.89 0.87
CA ALA A 31 0.70 11.14 -0.33
C ALA A 31 -0.02 12.10 -1.30
N ILE A 32 -1.31 11.89 -1.55
CA ILE A 32 -2.11 12.76 -2.43
C ILE A 32 -2.20 14.18 -1.85
N SER A 33 -2.47 14.31 -0.54
CA SER A 33 -2.54 15.62 0.12
C SER A 33 -1.24 16.41 -0.02
N ARG A 34 -0.08 15.74 0.20
CA ARG A 34 1.24 16.36 0.10
C ARG A 34 1.62 16.73 -1.33
N VAL A 35 1.26 15.91 -2.31
CA VAL A 35 1.42 16.27 -3.73
C VAL A 35 0.54 17.46 -4.10
N GLY A 36 -0.66 17.58 -3.51
CA GLY A 36 -1.52 18.74 -3.64
C GLY A 36 -0.89 20.03 -3.13
N GLU A 37 -0.27 20.01 -1.94
CA GLU A 37 0.50 21.13 -1.39
C GLU A 37 1.67 21.53 -2.31
N MET A 38 2.43 20.54 -2.80
CA MET A 38 3.55 20.77 -3.73
C MET A 38 3.08 21.43 -5.03
N ARG A 39 1.91 21.05 -5.55
CA ARG A 39 1.29 21.71 -6.71
C ARG A 39 0.95 23.17 -6.41
N GLY A 40 0.40 23.46 -5.22
CA GLY A 40 0.10 24.82 -4.78
C GLY A 40 1.35 25.70 -4.73
N ASN A 41 2.43 25.21 -4.12
CA ASN A 41 3.71 25.92 -4.06
C ASN A 41 4.28 26.22 -5.45
N LEU A 42 4.19 25.24 -6.37
CA LEU A 42 4.63 25.43 -7.76
C LEU A 42 3.79 26.48 -8.49
N GLN A 43 2.48 26.51 -8.22
CA GLN A 43 1.58 27.51 -8.78
C GLN A 43 1.96 28.92 -8.29
N THR A 44 2.20 29.11 -6.99
CA THR A 44 2.70 30.37 -6.43
C THR A 44 4.03 30.79 -7.05
N LEU A 45 4.96 29.85 -7.26
CA LEU A 45 6.24 30.16 -7.92
C LEU A 45 6.05 30.65 -9.36
N TYR A 46 5.04 30.12 -10.07
CA TYR A 46 4.73 30.52 -11.43
C TYR A 46 3.95 31.85 -11.48
N ASP A 47 2.77 31.87 -10.88
CA ASP A 47 1.80 32.98 -10.95
C ASP A 47 2.27 34.22 -10.19
N ASP A 48 2.89 34.05 -9.01
CA ASP A 48 3.25 35.16 -8.13
C ASP A 48 4.73 35.58 -8.23
N ARG A 49 5.58 34.82 -8.93
CA ARG A 49 7.02 35.14 -9.07
C ARG A 49 7.48 35.18 -10.51
N LEU A 50 7.41 34.07 -11.25
CA LEU A 50 7.95 34.02 -12.62
C LEU A 50 7.21 34.97 -13.57
N VAL A 51 5.88 34.97 -13.56
CA VAL A 51 5.09 35.87 -14.41
C VAL A 51 5.35 37.34 -14.08
N PRO A 52 5.33 37.77 -12.80
CA PRO A 52 5.74 39.13 -12.41
C PRO A 52 7.16 39.52 -12.84
N VAL A 53 8.14 38.61 -12.78
CA VAL A 53 9.50 38.88 -13.28
C VAL A 53 9.50 39.16 -14.78
N ILE A 54 8.77 38.35 -15.57
CA ILE A 54 8.64 38.56 -17.01
C ILE A 54 7.97 39.91 -17.32
N ASP A 55 6.92 40.27 -16.56
CA ASP A 55 6.24 41.56 -16.71
C ASP A 55 7.19 42.73 -16.37
N LEU A 56 7.98 42.64 -15.30
CA LEU A 56 8.98 43.65 -14.94
C LEU A 56 10.13 43.74 -15.95
N ASP A 57 10.53 42.63 -16.57
CA ASP A 57 11.55 42.63 -17.63
C ASP A 57 11.06 43.35 -18.90
N LYS A 58 9.78 43.18 -19.26
CA LYS A 58 9.15 43.99 -20.32
C LYS A 58 9.12 45.47 -19.97
N VAL A 59 8.78 45.81 -18.72
CA VAL A 59 8.86 47.19 -18.23
C VAL A 59 10.29 47.74 -18.38
N ASN A 60 11.31 46.94 -18.06
CA ASN A 60 12.71 47.33 -18.20
C ASN A 60 13.10 47.57 -19.68
N GLY A 61 12.62 46.72 -20.59
CA GLY A 61 12.77 46.90 -22.03
C GLY A 61 12.12 48.20 -22.52
N ASN A 62 10.84 48.41 -22.22
CA ASN A 62 10.09 49.60 -22.64
C ASN A 62 10.65 50.88 -22.02
N LEU A 63 11.09 50.83 -20.76
CA LEU A 63 11.76 51.96 -20.10
C LEU A 63 13.05 52.35 -20.83
N SER A 64 13.80 51.34 -21.30
CA SER A 64 15.01 51.54 -22.10
C SER A 64 14.68 52.10 -23.48
N TYR A 65 13.65 51.60 -24.16
CA TYR A 65 13.20 52.11 -25.46
C TYR A 65 12.73 53.56 -25.38
N ILE A 66 11.94 53.91 -24.37
CA ILE A 66 11.53 55.30 -24.07
C ILE A 66 12.75 56.19 -23.89
N ARG A 67 13.74 55.75 -23.11
CA ARG A 67 14.97 56.53 -22.90
C ARG A 67 15.75 56.71 -24.20
N ILE A 68 15.88 55.65 -25.00
CA ILE A 68 16.54 55.69 -26.31
C ILE A 68 15.79 56.62 -27.27
N GLY A 69 14.45 56.58 -27.30
CA GLY A 69 13.60 57.48 -28.08
C GLY A 69 13.86 58.95 -27.73
N ALA A 70 13.91 59.26 -26.43
CA ALA A 70 14.23 60.61 -25.95
C ALA A 70 15.64 61.06 -26.37
N LEU A 71 16.60 60.15 -26.54
CA LEU A 71 17.93 60.45 -27.05
C LEU A 71 17.97 60.60 -28.59
N ARG A 72 17.20 59.79 -29.31
CA ARG A 72 17.10 59.81 -30.78
C ARG A 72 16.39 61.05 -31.29
N ILE A 73 15.27 61.44 -30.68
CA ILE A 73 14.43 62.56 -31.14
C ILE A 73 15.20 63.89 -31.19
N MET A 74 16.17 64.09 -30.29
CA MET A 74 17.00 65.29 -30.23
C MET A 74 18.01 65.44 -31.38
N ASN A 75 18.25 64.35 -32.11
CA ASN A 75 19.18 64.30 -33.24
C ASN A 75 18.46 64.10 -34.58
N GLU A 76 17.14 63.91 -34.56
CA GLU A 76 16.32 63.68 -35.74
C GLU A 76 15.85 65.01 -36.35
N GLN A 77 16.26 65.26 -37.60
CA GLN A 77 15.99 66.51 -38.31
C GLN A 77 14.59 66.51 -38.95
N ASP A 78 14.08 65.34 -39.33
CA ASP A 78 12.76 65.20 -39.95
C ASP A 78 11.63 65.31 -38.90
N ALA A 79 10.74 66.29 -39.08
CA ALA A 79 9.62 66.53 -38.16
C ALA A 79 8.63 65.37 -38.07
N SER A 80 8.37 64.68 -39.18
CA SER A 80 7.48 63.51 -39.21
C SER A 80 8.10 62.35 -38.43
N LYS A 81 9.41 62.14 -38.58
CA LYS A 81 10.12 61.12 -37.80
C LYS A 81 10.17 61.46 -36.31
N ARG A 82 10.35 62.73 -35.94
CA ARG A 82 10.26 63.15 -34.53
C ARG A 82 8.90 62.83 -33.92
N GLN A 83 7.81 63.09 -34.65
CA GLN A 83 6.46 62.76 -34.19
C GLN A 83 6.29 61.24 -34.02
N ASN A 84 6.81 60.43 -34.94
CA ASN A 84 6.76 58.97 -34.81
C ASN A 84 7.50 58.47 -33.56
N ILE A 85 8.68 59.02 -33.25
CA ILE A 85 9.43 58.65 -32.03
C ILE A 85 8.65 59.00 -30.76
N LEU A 86 7.91 60.12 -30.75
CA LEU A 86 7.01 60.44 -29.64
C LEU A 86 5.87 59.43 -29.52
N ASN A 87 5.26 59.04 -30.65
CA ASN A 87 4.16 58.07 -30.66
C ASN A 87 4.62 56.69 -30.16
N GLU A 88 5.77 56.19 -30.63
CA GLU A 88 6.39 54.95 -30.14
C GLU A 88 6.57 54.99 -28.60
N ALA A 89 7.10 56.11 -28.10
CA ALA A 89 7.33 56.27 -26.67
C ALA A 89 6.04 56.41 -25.84
N ALA A 90 4.93 56.82 -26.45
CA ALA A 90 3.61 56.88 -25.81
C ALA A 90 2.96 55.48 -25.76
N ASP A 91 3.19 54.65 -26.79
CA ASP A 91 2.75 53.25 -26.79
C ASP A 91 3.50 52.44 -25.72
N ASP A 92 4.83 52.60 -25.63
CA ASP A 92 5.65 51.98 -24.58
C ASP A 92 5.21 52.41 -23.17
N GLU A 93 4.91 53.70 -22.99
CA GLU A 93 4.41 54.26 -21.72
C GLU A 93 3.11 53.60 -21.28
N LYS A 94 2.17 53.46 -22.22
CA LYS A 94 0.88 52.81 -21.97
C LYS A 94 1.06 51.34 -21.57
N GLU A 95 1.98 50.63 -22.22
CA GLU A 95 2.28 49.24 -21.84
C GLU A 95 2.93 49.16 -20.45
N ILE A 96 3.87 50.05 -20.13
CA ILE A 96 4.46 50.13 -18.79
C ILE A 96 3.37 50.34 -17.73
N ASP A 97 2.47 51.30 -17.94
CA ASP A 97 1.41 51.59 -16.98
C ASP A 97 0.48 50.39 -16.79
N ALA A 98 0.14 49.67 -17.86
CA ALA A 98 -0.66 48.46 -17.79
C ALA A 98 0.04 47.32 -17.04
N LEU A 99 1.34 47.08 -17.32
CA LEU A 99 2.13 46.05 -16.65
C LEU A 99 2.37 46.37 -15.17
N ILE A 100 2.64 47.63 -14.83
CA ILE A 100 2.81 48.10 -13.45
C ILE A 100 1.50 48.03 -12.67
N GLN A 101 0.36 48.33 -13.30
CA GLN A 101 -0.95 48.14 -12.69
C GLN A 101 -1.22 46.66 -12.43
N LYS A 102 -0.93 45.78 -13.41
CA LYS A 102 -1.07 44.33 -13.26
C LYS A 102 -0.18 43.79 -12.14
N TYR A 103 1.09 44.20 -12.09
CA TYR A 103 2.03 43.83 -11.03
C TYR A 103 1.56 44.33 -9.65
N GLY A 104 1.03 45.56 -9.56
CA GLY A 104 0.51 46.10 -8.31
C GLY A 104 -0.74 45.40 -7.76
N ALA A 105 -1.41 44.58 -8.59
CA ALA A 105 -2.57 43.79 -8.21
C ALA A 105 -2.22 42.37 -7.71
N THR A 106 -0.96 41.96 -7.80
CA THR A 106 -0.49 40.66 -7.27
C THR A 106 -0.24 40.74 -5.77
N TYR A 107 0.08 39.60 -5.15
CA TYR A 107 0.56 39.58 -3.78
C TYR A 107 1.99 40.14 -3.69
N LEU A 108 2.11 41.31 -3.07
CA LEU A 108 3.38 41.98 -2.80
C LEU A 108 3.84 41.70 -1.37
N THR A 109 5.08 41.23 -1.21
CA THR A 109 5.73 41.18 0.10
C THR A 109 5.91 42.59 0.69
N PRO A 110 6.17 42.76 2.01
CA PRO A 110 6.36 44.08 2.59
C PRO A 110 7.44 44.93 1.89
N ASP A 111 8.56 44.32 1.51
CA ASP A 111 9.67 44.99 0.82
C ASP A 111 9.33 45.28 -0.66
N GLU A 112 8.64 44.37 -1.34
CA GLU A 112 8.11 44.59 -2.69
C GLU A 112 7.15 45.77 -2.70
N LYS A 113 6.20 45.78 -1.75
CA LYS A 113 5.19 46.83 -1.62
C LYS A 113 5.83 48.19 -1.40
N LYS A 114 6.78 48.28 -0.46
CA LYS A 114 7.53 49.51 -0.21
C LYS A 114 8.24 50.00 -1.48
N THR A 115 8.98 49.11 -2.14
CA THR A 115 9.73 49.47 -3.36
C THR A 115 8.80 49.86 -4.51
N PHE A 116 7.64 49.20 -4.63
CA PHE A 116 6.62 49.51 -5.63
C PHE A 116 5.96 50.87 -5.38
N ASP A 117 5.66 51.18 -4.12
CA ASP A 117 5.11 52.48 -3.72
C ASP A 117 6.11 53.63 -3.94
N GLU A 118 7.42 53.35 -3.93
CA GLU A 118 8.49 54.29 -4.31
C GLU A 118 8.72 54.36 -5.83
N PHE A 119 8.52 53.26 -6.57
CA PHE A 119 8.69 53.20 -8.02
C PHE A 119 7.68 54.10 -8.75
N ARG A 120 6.40 54.05 -8.36
CA ARG A 120 5.33 54.82 -9.04
C ARG A 120 5.60 56.34 -9.11
N PRO A 121 5.93 57.05 -8.02
CA PRO A 121 6.27 58.46 -8.11
C PRO A 121 7.59 58.72 -8.86
N ALA A 122 8.57 57.81 -8.79
CA ALA A 122 9.81 57.94 -9.55
C ALA A 122 9.56 57.81 -11.08
N TRP A 123 8.73 56.86 -11.48
CA TRP A 123 8.27 56.71 -12.86
C TRP A 123 7.58 57.96 -13.35
N LYS A 124 6.60 58.48 -12.60
CA LYS A 124 5.91 59.73 -12.94
C LYS A 124 6.88 60.90 -13.08
N ALA A 125 7.82 61.06 -12.14
CA ALA A 125 8.80 62.16 -12.18
C ALA A 125 9.70 62.08 -13.43
N TYR A 126 10.19 60.90 -13.78
CA TYR A 126 10.93 60.67 -15.02
C TYR A 126 10.06 60.96 -16.24
N ASN A 127 8.82 60.51 -16.24
CA ASN A 127 7.86 60.70 -17.32
C ASN A 127 7.60 62.20 -17.60
N ASP A 128 7.29 62.96 -16.55
CA ASP A 128 7.06 64.39 -16.63
C ASP A 128 8.31 65.13 -17.18
N SER A 129 9.51 64.72 -16.74
CA SER A 129 10.77 65.31 -17.22
C SER A 129 11.08 64.96 -18.67
N ARG A 130 10.95 63.69 -19.07
CA ARG A 130 11.24 63.27 -20.45
C ARG A 130 10.28 63.91 -21.44
N LEU A 131 9.01 64.12 -21.09
CA LEU A 131 8.03 64.75 -21.98
C LEU A 131 8.43 66.18 -22.35
N ASN A 132 9.11 66.90 -21.44
CA ASN A 132 9.72 68.19 -21.79
C ASN A 132 10.85 68.05 -22.83
N THR A 133 11.68 67.00 -22.75
CA THR A 133 12.66 66.68 -23.80
C THR A 133 12.00 66.47 -25.15
N TYR A 134 10.93 65.68 -25.22
CA TYR A 134 10.18 65.46 -26.46
C TYR A 134 9.58 66.77 -27.00
N LYS A 135 8.97 67.57 -26.11
CA LYS A 135 8.39 68.87 -26.48
C LYS A 135 9.45 69.81 -27.08
N TRP A 136 10.57 70.02 -26.39
CA TRP A 136 11.64 70.88 -26.92
C TRP A 136 12.22 70.38 -28.23
N ALA A 137 12.35 69.05 -28.40
CA ALA A 137 12.82 68.49 -29.66
C ALA A 137 11.80 68.69 -30.81
N LEU A 138 10.50 68.60 -30.54
CA LEU A 138 9.44 68.90 -31.52
C LEU A 138 9.42 70.38 -31.90
N ASP A 139 9.60 71.27 -30.92
CA ASP A 139 9.65 72.73 -31.09
C ASP A 139 10.96 73.21 -31.77
N GLY A 140 11.92 72.30 -32.03
CA GLY A 140 13.22 72.61 -32.63
C GLY A 140 14.26 73.18 -31.65
N GLU A 141 13.94 73.24 -30.35
CA GLU A 141 14.82 73.69 -29.27
C GLU A 141 15.79 72.58 -28.82
N PHE A 142 16.58 72.03 -29.76
CA PHE A 142 17.39 70.82 -29.55
C PHE A 142 18.41 70.93 -28.41
N GLU A 143 19.03 72.09 -28.20
CA GLU A 143 20.01 72.26 -27.12
C GLU A 143 19.37 72.19 -25.73
N LYS A 144 18.14 72.72 -25.58
CA LYS A 144 17.37 72.57 -24.32
C LYS A 144 16.98 71.10 -24.10
N ALA A 145 16.53 70.43 -25.16
CA ALA A 145 16.21 69.01 -25.11
C ALA A 145 17.43 68.19 -24.65
N LYS A 146 18.60 68.41 -25.27
CA LYS A 146 19.87 67.73 -24.92
C LYS A 146 20.28 68.00 -23.48
N HIS A 147 20.21 69.25 -23.04
CA HIS A 147 20.54 69.63 -21.68
C HIS A 147 19.66 68.88 -20.67
N ASN A 148 18.35 68.89 -20.83
CA ASN A 148 17.43 68.18 -19.93
C ASN A 148 17.64 66.66 -19.97
N ALA A 149 17.80 66.10 -21.18
CA ALA A 149 18.05 64.68 -21.35
C ALA A 149 19.31 64.21 -20.63
N ALA A 150 20.37 65.03 -20.60
CA ALA A 150 21.63 64.73 -19.93
C ALA A 150 21.65 65.06 -18.42
N THR A 151 20.72 65.88 -17.93
CA THR A 151 20.69 66.35 -16.54
C THR A 151 19.46 65.83 -15.79
N ASP A 152 18.39 66.62 -15.69
CA ASP A 152 17.20 66.31 -14.89
C ASP A 152 16.55 64.97 -15.29
N ALA A 153 16.33 64.72 -16.59
CA ALA A 153 15.75 63.47 -17.05
C ALA A 153 16.68 62.27 -16.82
N ALA A 154 18.01 62.46 -16.94
CA ALA A 154 18.98 61.40 -16.65
C ALA A 154 19.00 61.03 -15.16
N ALA A 155 18.98 62.03 -14.28
CA ALA A 155 18.95 61.82 -12.84
C ALA A 155 17.66 61.09 -12.41
N LYS A 156 16.51 61.50 -12.95
CA LYS A 156 15.22 60.85 -12.67
C LYS A 156 15.12 59.45 -13.26
N PHE A 157 15.68 59.22 -14.47
CA PHE A 157 15.79 57.90 -15.06
C PHE A 157 16.55 56.93 -14.14
N LYS A 158 17.70 57.37 -13.60
CA LYS A 158 18.50 56.56 -12.69
C LYS A 158 17.69 56.11 -11.47
N VAL A 159 16.89 57.00 -10.89
CA VAL A 159 16.05 56.65 -9.73
C VAL A 159 15.01 55.59 -10.09
N VAL A 160 14.28 55.75 -11.21
CA VAL A 160 13.27 54.74 -11.61
C VAL A 160 13.91 53.41 -12.01
N ASP A 161 15.06 53.43 -12.68
CA ASP A 161 15.86 52.25 -13.05
C ASP A 161 16.33 51.47 -11.80
N GLU A 162 16.85 52.17 -10.79
CA GLU A 162 17.27 51.55 -9.52
C GLU A 162 16.08 50.88 -8.80
N LYS A 163 14.90 51.51 -8.79
CA LYS A 163 13.70 50.92 -8.17
C LYS A 163 13.19 49.72 -8.96
N LEU A 164 13.19 49.78 -10.29
CA LEU A 164 12.80 48.64 -11.13
C LEU A 164 13.73 47.45 -10.92
N LYS A 165 15.05 47.68 -10.92
CA LYS A 165 16.05 46.65 -10.63
C LYS A 165 15.87 46.07 -9.23
N ARG A 166 15.53 46.89 -8.23
CA ARG A 166 15.23 46.38 -6.89
C ARG A 166 13.98 45.52 -6.88
N LEU A 167 12.91 45.88 -7.59
CA LEU A 167 11.72 45.03 -7.71
C LEU A 167 12.06 43.67 -8.33
N ILE A 168 12.83 43.65 -9.42
CA ILE A 168 13.30 42.41 -10.06
C ILE A 168 14.16 41.59 -9.09
N ALA A 169 15.08 42.22 -8.37
CA ALA A 169 15.94 41.55 -7.39
C ALA A 169 15.14 40.94 -6.23
N ILE A 170 14.11 41.62 -5.73
CA ILE A 170 13.27 41.05 -4.66
C ILE A 170 12.51 39.82 -5.17
N GLN A 171 12.01 39.84 -6.41
CA GLN A 171 11.36 38.66 -6.98
C GLN A 171 12.31 37.45 -7.08
N ASP A 172 13.57 37.66 -7.44
CA ASP A 172 14.61 36.62 -7.42
C ASP A 172 14.94 36.14 -5.99
N GLU A 173 15.08 37.06 -5.04
CA GLU A 173 15.32 36.75 -3.62
C GLU A 173 14.19 35.90 -3.02
N VAL A 174 12.94 36.32 -3.22
CA VAL A 174 11.75 35.60 -2.73
C VAL A 174 11.58 34.27 -3.46
N GLY A 175 11.81 34.24 -4.79
CA GLY A 175 11.75 33.02 -5.58
C GLY A 175 12.75 31.96 -5.11
N LYS A 176 13.99 32.36 -4.79
CA LYS A 176 15.01 31.47 -4.22
C LYS A 176 14.64 30.94 -2.84
N GLU A 177 14.07 31.78 -1.98
CA GLU A 177 13.63 31.35 -0.65
C GLU A 177 12.48 30.35 -0.75
N LEU A 178 11.48 30.61 -1.60
CA LEU A 178 10.39 29.67 -1.86
C LEU A 178 10.90 28.35 -2.44
N TYR A 179 11.87 28.39 -3.35
CA TYR A 179 12.49 27.17 -3.89
C TYR A 179 13.19 26.36 -2.79
N LYS A 180 13.99 27.01 -1.93
CA LYS A 180 14.68 26.36 -0.82
C LYS A 180 13.71 25.77 0.21
N GLN A 181 12.60 26.47 0.49
CA GLN A 181 11.53 25.94 1.33
C GLN A 181 10.90 24.70 0.70
N ALA A 182 10.60 24.74 -0.60
CA ALA A 182 10.06 23.59 -1.32
C ALA A 182 11.01 22.38 -1.31
N GLU A 183 12.34 22.57 -1.38
CA GLU A 183 13.31 21.48 -1.24
C GLU A 183 13.28 20.85 0.17
N ASN A 184 13.22 21.67 1.21
CA ASN A 184 13.14 21.21 2.60
C ASN A 184 11.82 20.45 2.86
N ASP A 185 10.71 21.00 2.38
CA ASP A 185 9.39 20.37 2.47
C ASP A 185 9.37 19.04 1.74
N TYR A 186 9.94 18.98 0.53
CA TYR A 186 10.08 17.74 -0.22
C TYR A 186 10.91 16.70 0.54
N ALA A 187 12.07 17.08 1.09
CA ALA A 187 12.92 16.16 1.84
C ALA A 187 12.21 15.62 3.09
N PHE A 188 11.49 16.49 3.81
CA PHE A 188 10.68 16.10 4.97
C PHE A 188 9.55 15.14 4.58
N ILE A 189 8.77 15.47 3.55
CA ILE A 189 7.65 14.66 3.05
C ILE A 189 8.16 13.30 2.58
N ARG A 190 9.25 13.26 1.82
CA ARG A 190 9.87 12.01 1.35
C ARG A 190 10.27 11.12 2.52
N ASN A 191 10.96 11.67 3.52
CA ASN A 191 11.39 10.90 4.69
C ASN A 191 10.19 10.39 5.50
N LEU A 192 9.15 11.21 5.66
CA LEU A 192 7.89 10.81 6.30
C LEU A 192 7.24 9.62 5.56
N ILE A 193 7.12 9.70 4.23
CA ILE A 193 6.55 8.62 3.40
C ILE A 193 7.36 7.32 3.56
N ILE A 194 8.71 7.41 3.54
CA ILE A 194 9.58 6.25 3.74
C ILE A 194 9.33 5.61 5.11
N VAL A 195 9.30 6.41 6.18
CA VAL A 195 9.08 5.90 7.55
C VAL A 195 7.70 5.25 7.69
N VAL A 196 6.64 5.88 7.20
CA VAL A 196 5.29 5.30 7.29
C VAL A 196 5.19 4.04 6.44
N THR A 197 5.81 4.00 5.26
CA THR A 197 5.87 2.80 4.41
C THR A 197 6.55 1.64 5.14
N LEU A 198 7.70 1.89 5.79
CA LEU A 198 8.41 0.88 6.58
C LEU A 198 7.55 0.37 7.75
N ILE A 199 6.80 1.25 8.42
CA ILE A 199 5.87 0.86 9.49
C ILE A 199 4.77 -0.06 8.95
N VAL A 200 4.18 0.25 7.79
CA VAL A 200 3.14 -0.59 7.17
C VAL A 200 3.69 -1.95 6.76
N ILE A 201 4.90 -2.01 6.21
CA ILE A 201 5.59 -3.28 5.91
C ILE A 201 5.83 -4.09 7.19
N ALA A 202 6.32 -3.45 8.26
CA ALA A 202 6.55 -4.12 9.53
C ALA A 202 5.24 -4.69 10.13
N ILE A 203 4.14 -3.93 10.07
CA ILE A 203 2.81 -4.39 10.51
C ILE A 203 2.35 -5.59 9.66
N ALA A 204 2.53 -5.54 8.34
CA ALA A 204 2.19 -6.65 7.46
C ALA A 204 2.99 -7.92 7.80
N ILE A 205 4.30 -7.80 8.05
CA ILE A 205 5.15 -8.92 8.49
C ILE A 205 4.68 -9.49 9.83
N ILE A 206 4.33 -8.62 10.79
CA ILE A 206 3.79 -9.06 12.09
C ILE A 206 2.52 -9.89 11.89
N PHE A 207 1.57 -9.42 11.06
CA PHE A 207 0.36 -10.19 10.75
C PHE A 207 0.67 -11.51 10.05
N VAL A 208 1.62 -11.54 9.10
CA VAL A 208 2.06 -12.79 8.45
C VAL A 208 2.56 -13.79 9.48
N VAL A 209 3.44 -13.37 10.40
CA VAL A 209 3.97 -14.24 11.45
C VAL A 209 2.88 -14.72 12.41
N ILE A 210 1.96 -13.84 12.82
CA ILE A 210 0.84 -14.19 13.71
C ILE A 210 -0.08 -15.21 13.04
N LEU A 211 -0.51 -14.95 11.80
CA LEU A 211 -1.42 -15.84 11.07
C LEU A 211 -0.76 -17.19 10.78
N THR A 212 0.54 -17.20 10.46
CA THR A 212 1.31 -18.44 10.25
C THR A 212 1.32 -19.28 11.53
N LYS A 213 1.59 -18.66 12.69
CA LYS A 213 1.61 -19.37 13.97
C LYS A 213 0.22 -19.78 14.48
N MET A 214 -0.82 -19.02 14.16
CA MET A 214 -2.18 -19.27 14.67
C MET A 214 -3.03 -20.16 13.77
N ILE A 215 -2.72 -20.25 12.48
CA ILE A 215 -3.53 -21.00 11.50
C ILE A 215 -2.67 -22.08 10.84
N ALA A 216 -1.62 -21.69 10.11
CA ALA A 216 -0.86 -22.63 9.29
C ALA A 216 -0.16 -23.70 10.13
N ALA A 217 0.54 -23.32 11.20
CA ALA A 217 1.29 -24.26 12.04
C ALA A 217 0.39 -25.32 12.72
N PRO A 218 -0.71 -24.97 13.42
CA PRO A 218 -1.63 -25.97 13.97
C PRO A 218 -2.29 -26.85 12.91
N LEU A 219 -2.60 -26.30 11.73
CA LEU A 219 -3.23 -27.06 10.65
C LEU A 219 -2.24 -28.07 10.03
N THR A 220 -0.98 -27.69 9.88
CA THR A 220 0.11 -28.61 9.53
C THR A 220 0.32 -29.66 10.61
N GLU A 221 0.27 -29.29 11.90
CA GLU A 221 0.41 -30.21 13.03
C GLU A 221 -0.70 -31.29 13.01
N ILE A 222 -1.97 -30.90 12.88
CA ILE A 222 -3.10 -31.84 12.79
C ILE A 222 -2.94 -32.76 11.56
N THR A 223 -2.53 -32.22 10.42
CA THR A 223 -2.40 -33.00 9.18
C THR A 223 -1.27 -34.03 9.31
N VAL A 224 -0.07 -33.58 9.69
CA VAL A 224 1.13 -34.42 9.69
C VAL A 224 1.16 -35.37 10.89
N ASN A 225 0.83 -34.88 12.10
CA ASN A 225 1.00 -35.67 13.33
C ASN A 225 -0.24 -36.44 13.75
N VAL A 226 -1.42 -36.10 13.24
CA VAL A 226 -2.66 -36.80 13.60
C VAL A 226 -3.23 -37.54 12.41
N ALA A 227 -3.61 -36.84 11.34
CA ALA A 227 -4.34 -37.46 10.23
C ALA A 227 -3.50 -38.50 9.48
N ASN A 228 -2.23 -38.21 9.15
CA ASN A 228 -1.37 -39.17 8.45
C ASN A 228 -1.09 -40.42 9.31
N LYS A 229 -0.72 -40.25 10.58
CA LYS A 229 -0.48 -41.37 11.50
C LYS A 229 -1.73 -42.25 11.69
N LEU A 230 -2.90 -41.61 11.79
CA LEU A 230 -4.18 -42.31 11.86
C LEU A 230 -4.44 -43.11 10.58
N ALA A 231 -4.12 -42.56 9.41
CA ALA A 231 -4.23 -43.27 8.13
C ALA A 231 -3.26 -44.46 8.03
N ASP A 232 -2.09 -44.36 8.67
CA ASP A 232 -1.12 -45.47 8.80
C ASP A 232 -1.53 -46.52 9.86
N GLY A 233 -2.66 -46.33 10.55
CA GLY A 233 -3.18 -47.23 11.57
C GLY A 233 -2.60 -47.02 12.98
N ASP A 234 -1.78 -45.99 13.19
CA ASP A 234 -1.28 -45.61 14.50
C ASP A 234 -2.36 -44.87 15.29
N LEU A 235 -3.10 -45.63 16.11
CA LEU A 235 -4.10 -45.07 17.01
C LEU A 235 -3.50 -44.49 18.29
N THR A 236 -2.18 -44.50 18.52
CA THR A 236 -1.58 -44.00 19.77
C THR A 236 -1.41 -42.48 19.82
N VAL A 237 -1.75 -41.78 18.74
CA VAL A 237 -1.66 -40.32 18.64
C VAL A 237 -2.45 -39.59 19.73
N ASP A 238 -1.86 -38.52 20.25
CA ASP A 238 -2.53 -37.58 21.14
C ASP A 238 -2.84 -36.29 20.40
N VAL A 239 -4.05 -35.77 20.62
CA VAL A 239 -4.55 -34.58 19.93
C VAL A 239 -4.79 -33.50 20.97
N GLU A 240 -3.88 -32.53 21.02
CA GLU A 240 -4.03 -31.38 21.91
C GLU A 240 -5.16 -30.45 21.41
N GLU A 241 -6.11 -30.16 22.30
CA GLU A 241 -7.15 -29.18 22.07
C GLU A 241 -6.59 -27.77 22.30
N LYS A 242 -6.25 -27.07 21.21
CA LYS A 242 -5.79 -25.68 21.26
C LYS A 242 -6.80 -24.75 20.61
N GLY A 243 -7.44 -23.90 21.42
CA GLY A 243 -8.31 -22.82 20.94
C GLY A 243 -9.79 -23.19 20.88
N LYS A 244 -10.64 -22.20 20.57
CA LYS A 244 -12.09 -22.34 20.40
C LYS A 244 -12.57 -21.99 18.99
N ASP A 245 -11.63 -21.66 18.11
CA ASP A 245 -11.87 -21.34 16.71
C ASP A 245 -12.08 -22.62 15.88
N GLU A 246 -12.24 -22.48 14.56
CA GLU A 246 -12.46 -23.63 13.66
C GLU A 246 -11.30 -24.63 13.72
N ILE A 247 -10.07 -24.19 14.00
CA ILE A 247 -8.91 -25.07 14.18
C ILE A 247 -9.03 -25.88 15.46
N GLY A 248 -9.39 -25.25 16.58
CA GLY A 248 -9.66 -25.97 17.83
C GLY A 248 -10.84 -26.96 17.70
N GLN A 249 -11.89 -26.59 16.96
CA GLN A 249 -13.01 -27.48 16.67
C GLN A 249 -12.59 -28.68 15.80
N LEU A 250 -11.70 -28.46 14.82
CA LEU A 250 -11.11 -29.54 14.03
C LEU A 250 -10.27 -30.48 14.90
N SER A 251 -9.41 -29.96 15.78
CA SER A 251 -8.66 -30.76 16.75
C SER A 251 -9.58 -31.61 17.63
N GLN A 252 -10.67 -31.02 18.13
CA GLN A 252 -11.67 -31.75 18.92
C GLN A 252 -12.30 -32.90 18.14
N ALA A 253 -12.71 -32.64 16.90
CA ALA A 253 -13.32 -33.65 16.04
C ALA A 253 -12.35 -34.81 15.75
N MET A 254 -11.09 -34.50 15.45
CA MET A 254 -10.03 -35.49 15.25
C MET A 254 -9.77 -36.33 16.50
N LYS A 255 -9.73 -35.70 17.68
CA LYS A 255 -9.59 -36.41 18.96
C LYS A 255 -10.73 -37.40 19.19
N ASN A 256 -11.97 -36.96 18.97
CA ASN A 256 -13.16 -37.81 19.11
C ASN A 256 -13.11 -38.99 18.13
N MET A 257 -12.62 -38.77 16.91
CA MET A 257 -12.42 -39.83 15.91
C MET A 257 -11.39 -40.87 16.38
N VAL A 258 -10.23 -40.43 16.90
CA VAL A 258 -9.20 -41.34 17.45
C VAL A 258 -9.76 -42.17 18.60
N VAL A 259 -10.50 -41.54 19.53
CA VAL A 259 -11.14 -42.25 20.66
C VAL A 259 -12.11 -43.32 20.16
N LYS A 260 -12.96 -42.99 19.17
CA LYS A 260 -13.91 -43.95 18.61
C LYS A 260 -13.24 -45.08 17.85
N LEU A 261 -12.17 -44.81 17.11
CA LEU A 261 -11.41 -45.86 16.43
C LEU A 261 -10.73 -46.81 17.43
N ARG A 262 -10.18 -46.28 18.54
CA ARG A 262 -9.63 -47.12 19.63
C ARG A 262 -10.69 -48.03 20.24
N GLU A 263 -11.89 -47.51 20.50
CA GLU A 263 -13.01 -48.28 21.03
C GLU A 263 -13.41 -49.41 20.07
N VAL A 264 -13.55 -49.11 18.77
CA VAL A 264 -13.88 -50.09 17.73
C VAL A 264 -12.80 -51.17 17.63
N MET A 265 -11.52 -50.81 17.64
CA MET A 265 -10.41 -51.77 17.60
C MET A 265 -10.31 -52.62 18.88
N GLY A 266 -10.59 -52.04 20.04
CA GLY A 266 -10.67 -52.78 21.30
C GLY A 266 -11.80 -53.81 21.29
N ASN A 267 -12.98 -53.42 20.81
CA ASN A 267 -14.10 -54.35 20.65
C ASN A 267 -13.80 -55.45 19.62
N ALA A 268 -13.17 -55.12 18.49
CA ALA A 268 -12.75 -56.11 17.50
C ALA A 268 -11.78 -57.13 18.11
N ARG A 269 -10.81 -56.68 18.92
CA ARG A 269 -9.87 -57.56 19.63
C ARG A 269 -10.58 -58.49 20.62
N ASN A 270 -11.49 -57.96 21.43
CA ASN A 270 -12.30 -58.78 22.34
C ASN A 270 -13.13 -59.84 21.60
N ILE A 271 -13.72 -59.49 20.44
CA ILE A 271 -14.44 -60.44 19.59
C ILE A 271 -13.49 -61.51 19.05
N SER A 272 -12.30 -61.14 18.57
CA SER A 272 -11.29 -62.09 18.11
C SER A 272 -10.83 -63.04 19.22
N ASP A 273 -10.62 -62.56 20.43
CA ASP A 273 -10.23 -63.38 21.58
C ASP A 273 -11.34 -64.36 21.98
N ASN A 274 -12.60 -63.93 21.94
CA ASN A 274 -13.77 -64.80 22.16
C ASN A 274 -13.90 -65.87 21.06
N VAL A 275 -13.68 -65.50 19.79
CA VAL A 275 -13.69 -66.44 18.66
C VAL A 275 -12.55 -67.45 18.77
N ALA A 276 -11.34 -67.01 19.16
CA ALA A 276 -10.21 -67.90 19.38
C ALA A 276 -10.50 -68.90 20.50
N SER A 277 -10.97 -68.41 21.66
CA SER A 277 -11.34 -69.26 22.80
C SER A 277 -12.45 -70.25 22.45
N GLY A 278 -13.50 -69.80 21.75
CA GLY A 278 -14.57 -70.68 21.29
C GLY A 278 -14.11 -71.69 20.24
N SER A 279 -13.12 -71.35 19.41
CA SER A 279 -12.52 -72.28 18.45
C SER A 279 -11.69 -73.37 19.15
N GLU A 280 -10.99 -73.03 20.24
CA GLU A 280 -10.28 -73.99 21.08
C GLU A 280 -11.25 -74.97 21.77
N GLU A 281 -12.34 -74.46 22.35
CA GLU A 281 -13.39 -75.28 22.97
C GLU A 281 -14.06 -76.21 21.95
N LEU A 282 -14.36 -75.69 20.76
CA LEU A 282 -14.93 -76.47 19.66
C LEU A 282 -13.96 -77.56 19.20
N SER A 283 -12.66 -77.24 19.07
CA SER A 283 -11.63 -78.22 18.71
C SER A 283 -11.54 -79.33 19.76
N ALA A 284 -11.56 -79.00 21.05
CA ALA A 284 -11.56 -79.98 22.13
C ALA A 284 -12.81 -80.88 22.08
N SER A 285 -13.99 -80.28 21.86
CA SER A 285 -15.26 -81.01 21.71
C SER A 285 -15.25 -81.94 20.50
N ALA A 286 -14.72 -81.49 19.36
CA ALA A 286 -14.57 -82.30 18.16
C ALA A 286 -13.62 -83.49 18.39
N GLN A 287 -12.53 -83.30 19.13
CA GLN A 287 -11.60 -84.37 19.52
C GLN A 287 -12.29 -85.42 20.38
N GLN A 288 -13.07 -84.98 21.39
CA GLN A 288 -13.81 -85.86 22.28
C GLN A 288 -14.91 -86.64 21.52
N ILE A 289 -15.63 -85.98 20.61
CA ILE A 289 -16.61 -86.63 19.73
C ILE A 289 -15.92 -87.65 18.83
N SER A 290 -14.79 -87.31 18.22
CA SER A 290 -14.03 -88.25 17.38
C SER A 290 -13.65 -89.49 18.18
N GLN A 291 -13.17 -89.32 19.42
CA GLN A 291 -12.81 -90.43 20.30
C GLN A 291 -14.03 -91.27 20.71
N GLY A 292 -15.13 -90.63 21.12
CA GLY A 292 -16.39 -91.33 21.43
C GLY A 292 -16.98 -92.06 20.21
N THR A 293 -16.81 -91.51 19.01
CA THR A 293 -17.19 -92.19 17.76
C THR A 293 -16.32 -93.42 17.50
N THR A 294 -15.02 -93.36 17.80
CA THR A 294 -14.13 -94.53 17.72
C THR A 294 -14.52 -95.61 18.73
N GLU A 295 -14.83 -95.23 19.97
CA GLU A 295 -15.32 -96.17 21.00
C GLU A 295 -16.66 -96.80 20.59
N GLN A 296 -17.61 -95.99 20.09
CA GLN A 296 -18.91 -96.47 19.62
C GLN A 296 -18.77 -97.41 18.42
N ALA A 297 -17.86 -97.11 17.49
CA ALA A 297 -17.55 -98.01 16.38
C ALA A 297 -17.02 -99.35 16.88
N ALA A 298 -16.11 -99.36 17.87
CA ALA A 298 -15.60 -100.59 18.48
C ALA A 298 -16.70 -101.39 19.19
N SER A 299 -17.59 -100.74 19.95
CA SER A 299 -18.75 -101.43 20.57
C SER A 299 -19.72 -102.02 19.55
N ILE A 300 -19.91 -101.36 18.41
CA ILE A 300 -20.71 -101.89 17.30
C ILE A 300 -20.03 -103.11 16.68
N GLU A 301 -18.71 -103.09 16.48
CA GLU A 301 -17.96 -104.27 16.02
C GLU A 301 -18.10 -105.44 17.01
N GLU A 302 -17.96 -105.19 18.32
CA GLU A 302 -18.14 -106.21 19.36
C GLU A 302 -19.57 -106.75 19.41
N THR A 303 -20.57 -105.87 19.29
CA THR A 303 -21.99 -106.28 19.22
C THR A 303 -22.27 -107.10 17.97
N THR A 304 -21.68 -106.72 16.84
CA THR A 304 -21.81 -107.45 15.58
C THR A 304 -21.15 -108.83 15.70
N SER A 305 -19.95 -108.92 16.28
CA SER A 305 -19.28 -110.18 16.59
C SER A 305 -20.10 -111.06 17.54
N SER A 306 -20.69 -110.46 18.57
CA SER A 306 -21.60 -111.15 19.50
C SER A 306 -22.86 -111.64 18.78
N MET A 307 -23.42 -110.85 17.86
CA MET A 307 -24.53 -111.27 17.00
C MET A 307 -24.12 -112.40 16.05
N GLU A 308 -22.91 -112.38 15.48
CA GLU A 308 -22.39 -113.47 14.65
C GLU A 308 -22.23 -114.76 15.45
N GLN A 309 -21.66 -114.69 16.66
CA GLN A 309 -21.62 -115.81 17.60
C GLN A 309 -23.01 -116.29 18.01
N MET A 310 -23.97 -115.38 18.20
CA MET A 310 -25.33 -115.72 18.56
C MET A 310 -26.06 -116.40 17.40
N VAL A 311 -25.90 -115.91 16.17
CA VAL A 311 -26.42 -116.56 14.96
C VAL A 311 -25.76 -117.92 14.75
N ALA A 312 -24.46 -118.05 15.02
CA ALA A 312 -23.76 -119.34 14.98
C ALA A 312 -24.33 -120.32 16.02
N ASN A 313 -24.58 -119.86 17.26
CA ASN A 313 -25.23 -120.66 18.29
C ASN A 313 -26.69 -121.01 17.95
N ILE A 314 -27.45 -120.10 17.34
CA ILE A 314 -28.83 -120.36 16.89
C ILE A 314 -28.81 -121.40 15.77
N ARG A 315 -27.89 -121.30 14.80
CA ARG A 315 -27.69 -122.32 13.77
C ARG A 315 -27.34 -123.66 14.41
N GLN A 316 -26.40 -123.68 15.36
CA GLN A 316 -26.03 -124.88 16.09
C GLN A 316 -27.20 -125.49 16.88
N ASN A 317 -28.02 -124.67 17.54
CA ASN A 317 -29.21 -125.13 18.24
C ASN A 317 -30.31 -125.62 17.29
N ALA A 318 -30.49 -124.97 16.14
CA ALA A 318 -31.42 -125.40 15.10
C ALA A 318 -30.98 -126.74 14.50
N ASP A 319 -29.68 -126.91 14.20
CA ASP A 319 -29.10 -128.18 13.74
C ASP A 319 -29.29 -129.29 14.78
N ASN A 320 -29.06 -128.99 16.08
CA ASN A 320 -29.31 -129.95 17.17
C ASN A 320 -30.78 -130.34 17.30
N ALA A 321 -31.70 -129.38 17.19
CA ALA A 321 -33.15 -129.62 17.25
C ALA A 321 -33.66 -130.42 16.04
N GLN A 322 -32.97 -130.36 14.90
CA GLN A 322 -33.30 -131.13 13.70
C GLN A 322 -32.70 -132.54 13.71
N GLN A 323 -31.72 -132.81 14.59
CA GLN A 323 -31.15 -134.13 14.85
C GLN A 323 -31.84 -134.92 15.98
N THR A 324 -32.80 -134.32 16.68
CA THR A 324 -33.56 -134.96 17.78
C THR A 324 -34.99 -135.29 17.34
#